data_AF-A0A933HLQ7-F1
#
_entry.id   AF-A0A933HLQ7-F1
#
_cell.length_a   1.000
_cell.length_b   1.000
_cell.length_c   1.000
_cell.angle_alpha   90.00
_cell.angle_beta   90.00
_cell.angle_gamma   90.00
#
_symmetry.space_group_name_H-M   'P 1'
#
loop_
_entity.id
_entity.type
_entity.pdbx_description
1 polymer ?
#
loop_
_entity_poly.entity_id
_entity_poly.type
_entity_poly.pdbx_seq_one_letter_code
_entity_poly.pdbx_strand_id
1 'polypeptide(L)'
;MKKFLIILAGLVLVACIGIIAVAAIGGLGFTQPAANTADAFMSALQQGNYAQAYALCAPALQQELGTADDLQTLIENAQVKPAKWTFNSREVSGNEGQVEGNVTFQDNRTGAVRITLQSSGNVWQVIGFDLKPG
;
A
#
# COMPACT_ATOMS: atom_id res chain seq x y z
N MET A 1 -8.48 -12.74 -37.31
CA MET A 1 -7.58 -11.58 -37.49
C MET A 1 -8.32 -10.33 -37.02
N LYS A 2 -7.77 -9.63 -36.00
CA LYS A 2 -7.92 -8.20 -35.67
C LYS A 2 -9.36 -7.63 -35.81
N LYS A 3 -10.05 -7.29 -34.72
CA LYS A 3 -9.86 -6.01 -34.01
C LYS A 3 -10.45 -6.07 -32.59
N PHE A 4 -9.57 -6.17 -31.60
CA PHE A 4 -9.84 -5.71 -30.23
C PHE A 4 -9.73 -4.19 -30.23
N LEU A 5 -10.85 -3.47 -30.21
CA LEU A 5 -10.85 -2.01 -30.09
C LEU A 5 -12.24 -1.47 -29.75
N ILE A 6 -12.80 -1.90 -28.63
CA ILE A 6 -13.89 -1.16 -27.96
C ILE A 6 -13.59 -1.18 -26.45
N ILE A 7 -12.56 -0.41 -26.08
CA ILE A 7 -12.45 0.14 -24.73
C ILE A 7 -12.81 1.61 -24.93
N LEU A 8 -14.05 1.97 -24.66
CA LEU A 8 -14.52 3.33 -24.39
C LEU A 8 -16.05 3.30 -24.38
N ALA A 9 -16.60 3.60 -23.20
CA ALA A 9 -17.92 4.16 -22.94
C ALA A 9 -18.77 3.30 -22.00
N GLY A 10 -18.88 3.78 -20.76
CA GLY A 10 -20.10 3.54 -19.97
C GLY A 10 -19.87 3.37 -18.48
N LEU A 11 -20.28 4.40 -17.72
CA LEU A 11 -20.79 4.32 -16.34
C LEU A 11 -19.72 4.06 -15.24
N VAL A 12 -19.61 4.79 -14.13
CA VAL A 12 -20.60 5.52 -13.33
C VAL A 12 -19.87 6.63 -12.56
N LEU A 13 -20.38 7.84 -12.68
CA LEU A 13 -20.18 8.92 -11.72
C LEU A 13 -21.07 8.57 -10.51
N VAL A 14 -20.49 8.24 -9.35
CA VAL A 14 -21.03 8.37 -7.96
C VAL A 14 -20.25 7.47 -6.99
N ALA A 15 -19.78 8.09 -5.90
CA ALA A 15 -19.11 7.56 -4.70
C ALA A 15 -17.58 7.35 -4.78
N CYS A 16 -16.85 8.32 -4.21
CA CYS A 16 -15.41 8.41 -4.03
C CYS A 16 -14.80 7.33 -3.12
N ILE A 17 -14.90 6.05 -3.48
CA ILE A 17 -14.14 4.98 -2.86
C ILE A 17 -13.41 4.27 -3.99
N GLY A 18 -12.14 4.64 -4.16
CA GLY A 18 -11.29 4.18 -5.25
C GLY A 18 -11.23 2.66 -5.32
N ILE A 19 -11.97 2.09 -6.26
CA ILE A 19 -11.74 0.72 -6.73
C ILE A 19 -10.49 0.78 -7.59
N ILE A 20 -9.32 0.57 -6.98
CA ILE A 20 -8.10 0.35 -7.74
C ILE A 20 -8.05 -1.13 -8.09
N ALA A 21 -8.22 -1.42 -9.37
CA ALA A 21 -7.88 -2.69 -9.97
C ALA A 21 -6.36 -2.91 -9.87
N VAL A 22 -5.92 -3.62 -8.82
CA VAL A 22 -4.53 -4.06 -8.69
C VAL A 22 -4.35 -5.29 -9.58
N ALA A 23 -3.78 -5.08 -10.76
CA ALA A 23 -3.29 -6.16 -11.62
C ALA A 23 -1.96 -6.70 -11.05
N ALA A 24 -2.02 -7.57 -10.05
CA ALA A 24 -0.84 -8.33 -9.58
C ALA A 24 -0.92 -9.77 -10.09
N ILE A 25 -0.11 -10.05 -11.12
CA ILE A 25 0.12 -11.39 -11.67
C ILE A 25 1.19 -12.04 -10.78
N GLY A 26 0.85 -13.05 -9.98
CA GLY A 26 1.85 -13.85 -9.26
C GLY A 26 1.35 -14.56 -7.99
N GLY A 27 0.85 -15.77 -8.16
CA GLY A 27 1.02 -16.93 -7.27
C GLY A 27 0.62 -16.86 -5.77
N LEU A 28 -0.28 -17.79 -5.40
CA LEU A 28 -0.44 -18.46 -4.10
C LEU A 28 -1.33 -17.77 -3.05
N GLY A 29 -2.48 -18.41 -2.81
CA GLY A 29 -3.57 -17.96 -1.95
C GLY A 29 -3.25 -17.89 -0.45
N PHE A 30 -4.19 -17.30 0.27
CA PHE A 30 -4.19 -16.90 1.70
C PHE A 30 -3.36 -15.66 2.08
N THR A 31 -2.10 -15.49 1.67
CA THR A 31 -1.31 -14.30 2.07
C THR A 31 -1.50 -13.09 1.14
N GLN A 32 -2.09 -13.32 -0.03
CA GLN A 32 -2.26 -12.35 -1.09
C GLN A 32 -3.01 -11.06 -0.68
N PRO A 33 -4.09 -11.10 0.13
CA PRO A 33 -4.82 -9.89 0.49
C PRO A 33 -4.01 -8.92 1.38
N ALA A 34 -3.23 -9.44 2.32
CA ALA A 34 -2.33 -8.63 3.15
C ALA A 34 -1.23 -7.97 2.30
N ALA A 35 -0.59 -8.76 1.43
CA ALA A 35 0.43 -8.25 0.51
C ALA A 35 -0.13 -7.19 -0.46
N ASN A 36 -1.34 -7.40 -1.01
CA ASN A 36 -2.00 -6.43 -1.88
C ASN A 36 -2.29 -5.11 -1.17
N THR A 37 -2.69 -5.16 0.10
CA THR A 37 -2.94 -3.95 0.92
C THR A 37 -1.64 -3.20 1.17
N ALA A 38 -0.55 -3.92 1.48
CA ALA A 38 0.77 -3.32 1.63
C ALA A 38 1.28 -2.70 0.32
N ASP A 39 1.10 -3.38 -0.82
CA ASP A 39 1.43 -2.85 -2.15
C ASP A 39 0.60 -1.60 -2.49
N ALA A 40 -0.69 -1.59 -2.14
CA ALA A 40 -1.56 -0.44 -2.33
C ALA A 40 -1.11 0.76 -1.48
N PHE A 41 -0.70 0.51 -0.23
CA PHE A 41 -0.16 1.53 0.66
C PHE A 41 1.14 2.13 0.09
N MET A 42 2.11 1.30 -0.30
CA MET A 42 3.36 1.74 -0.91
C MET A 42 3.14 2.50 -2.22
N SER A 43 2.19 2.05 -3.04
CA SER A 43 1.80 2.74 -4.29
C SER A 43 1.21 4.11 -4.03
N ALA A 44 0.35 4.24 -3.01
CA ALA A 44 -0.23 5.52 -2.62
C ALA A 44 0.86 6.50 -2.15
N LEU A 45 1.81 6.03 -1.33
CA LEU A 45 2.97 6.83 -0.91
C LEU A 45 3.83 7.27 -2.10
N GLN A 46 4.13 6.36 -3.03
CA GLN A 46 4.91 6.66 -4.24
C GLN A 46 4.25 7.76 -5.08
N GLN A 47 2.92 7.67 -5.25
CA GLN A 47 2.11 8.61 -6.01
C GLN A 47 1.89 9.95 -5.28
N GLY A 48 2.30 10.07 -4.01
CA GLY A 48 1.99 11.23 -3.17
C GLY A 48 0.51 11.33 -2.78
N ASN A 49 -0.25 10.24 -2.90
CA ASN A 49 -1.65 10.18 -2.48
C ASN A 49 -1.73 9.77 -1.01
N TYR A 50 -1.33 10.67 -0.12
CA TYR A 50 -1.28 10.41 1.33
C TYR A 50 -2.67 10.21 1.93
N ALA A 51 -3.71 10.83 1.37
CA ALA A 51 -5.10 10.57 1.76
C ALA A 51 -5.48 9.10 1.56
N GLN A 52 -5.10 8.52 0.43
CA GLN A 52 -5.34 7.09 0.16
C GLN A 52 -4.46 6.18 1.03
N ALA A 53 -3.18 6.53 1.22
CA ALA A 53 -2.30 5.76 2.09
C ALA A 53 -2.85 5.71 3.52
N TYR A 54 -3.27 6.87 4.04
CA TYR A 54 -3.89 7.01 5.35
C TYR A 54 -5.22 6.23 5.46
N ALA A 55 -6.04 6.23 4.41
CA ALA A 55 -7.29 5.45 4.40
C ALA A 55 -7.09 3.93 4.46
N LEU A 56 -5.91 3.42 4.07
CA LEU A 56 -5.55 2.01 4.19
C LEU A 56 -5.07 1.63 5.61
N CYS A 57 -4.80 2.63 6.45
CA CYS A 57 -4.44 2.41 7.85
C CYS A 57 -5.66 2.02 8.70
N ALA A 58 -5.43 1.21 9.73
CA ALA A 58 -6.44 0.90 10.73
C ALA A 58 -6.76 2.15 11.57
N PRO A 59 -7.97 2.25 12.17
CA PRO A 59 -8.36 3.41 12.96
C PRO A 59 -7.38 3.77 14.10
N ALA A 60 -6.78 2.77 14.74
CA ALA A 60 -5.77 2.99 15.79
C ALA A 60 -4.52 3.69 15.24
N LEU A 61 -3.97 3.21 14.12
CA LEU A 61 -2.81 3.84 13.47
C LEU A 61 -3.17 5.22 12.92
N GLN A 62 -4.38 5.41 12.38
CA GLN A 62 -4.88 6.71 11.97
C GLN A 62 -4.88 7.71 13.14
N GLN A 63 -5.36 7.29 14.30
CA GLN A 63 -5.36 8.11 15.51
C GLN A 63 -3.93 8.45 15.99
N GLU A 64 -2.97 7.53 15.85
CA GLU A 64 -1.55 7.78 16.17
C GLU A 64 -0.88 8.74 15.19
N LEU A 65 -1.18 8.61 13.89
CA LEU A 65 -0.65 9.47 12.84
C LEU A 65 -1.27 10.87 12.85
N GLY A 66 -2.52 11.01 13.30
CA GLY A 66 -3.27 12.27 13.31
C GLY A 66 -4.09 12.45 12.03
N THR A 67 -3.45 12.94 10.96
CA THR A 67 -4.10 13.22 9.67
C THR A 67 -3.29 12.69 8.48
N ALA A 68 -3.88 12.73 7.28
CA ALA A 68 -3.14 12.42 6.05
C ALA A 68 -2.00 13.42 5.78
N ASP A 69 -2.17 14.69 6.17
CA ASP A 69 -1.13 15.72 6.02
C ASP A 69 0.03 15.50 7.02
N ASP A 70 -0.27 14.96 8.21
CA ASP A 70 0.75 14.54 9.17
C ASP A 70 1.54 13.33 8.65
N LEU A 71 0.86 12.35 8.02
CA LEU A 71 1.52 11.24 7.33
C LEU A 71 2.42 11.75 6.19
N GLN A 72 1.95 12.70 5.38
CA GLN A 72 2.78 13.34 4.36
C GLN A 72 4.03 13.96 4.99
N THR A 73 3.84 14.78 6.01
CA THR A 73 4.91 15.47 6.73
C THR A 73 5.94 14.49 7.28
N LEU A 74 5.48 13.38 7.87
CA LEU A 74 6.34 12.31 8.39
C LEU A 74 7.21 11.70 7.28
N ILE A 75 6.60 11.33 6.15
CA ILE A 75 7.30 10.68 5.03
C ILE A 75 8.28 11.63 4.34
N GLU A 76 7.88 12.88 4.15
CA GLU A 76 8.70 13.90 3.48
C GLU A 76 9.86 14.37 4.36
N ASN A 77 9.64 14.63 5.65
CA ASN A 77 10.70 15.05 6.58
C ASN A 77 11.75 13.96 6.79
N ALA A 78 11.33 12.69 6.84
CA ALA A 78 12.26 11.57 6.90
C ALA A 78 12.91 11.27 5.53
N GLN A 79 12.45 11.90 4.45
CA GLN A 79 12.88 11.66 3.08
C GLN A 79 12.76 10.19 2.67
N VAL A 80 11.70 9.51 3.14
CA VAL A 80 11.48 8.07 2.93
C VAL A 80 10.37 7.77 1.92
N LYS A 81 10.06 8.72 1.03
CA LYS A 81 9.09 8.50 -0.04
C LYS A 81 9.59 7.40 -0.99
N PRO A 82 8.84 6.30 -1.18
CA PRO A 82 9.29 5.20 -2.01
C PRO A 82 9.22 5.56 -3.50
N ALA A 83 10.21 5.09 -4.26
CA ALA A 83 10.23 5.13 -5.71
C ALA A 83 9.98 3.75 -6.32
N LYS A 84 10.52 2.68 -5.70
CA LYS A 84 10.34 1.27 -6.08
C LYS A 84 10.46 0.39 -4.83
N TRP A 85 9.81 -0.76 -4.81
CA TRP A 85 9.96 -1.73 -3.73
C TRP A 85 9.71 -3.16 -4.23
N THR A 86 10.19 -4.12 -3.45
CA THR A 86 9.93 -5.55 -3.64
C THR A 86 9.75 -6.19 -2.28
N PHE A 87 8.62 -6.87 -2.05
CA PHE A 87 8.43 -7.72 -0.89
C PHE A 87 9.04 -9.09 -1.12
N ASN A 88 9.95 -9.50 -0.23
CA ASN A 88 10.63 -10.80 -0.28
C ASN A 88 10.24 -11.72 0.88
N SER A 89 9.63 -11.19 1.94
CA SER A 89 9.03 -11.97 3.03
C SER A 89 7.58 -11.59 3.23
N ARG A 90 6.74 -12.60 3.46
CA ARG A 90 5.30 -12.46 3.70
C ARG A 90 4.88 -13.53 4.70
N GLU A 91 4.49 -13.08 5.89
CA GLU A 91 4.02 -13.95 6.96
C GLU A 91 2.58 -13.57 7.30
N VAL A 92 1.71 -14.56 7.41
CA VAL A 92 0.32 -14.36 7.84
C VAL A 92 -0.03 -15.44 8.85
N SER A 93 -0.50 -15.00 10.01
CA SER A 93 -0.92 -15.87 11.11
C SER A 93 -2.28 -15.41 11.62
N GLY A 94 -3.32 -16.18 11.34
CA GLY A 94 -4.70 -15.82 11.67
C GLY A 94 -5.11 -14.49 11.03
N ASN A 95 -5.35 -13.48 11.88
CA ASN A 95 -5.77 -12.14 11.46
C ASN A 95 -4.62 -11.13 11.41
N GLU A 96 -3.38 -11.56 11.58
CA GLU A 96 -2.21 -10.68 11.54
C GLU A 96 -1.32 -11.07 10.36
N GLY A 97 -0.69 -10.06 9.77
CA GLY A 97 0.18 -10.22 8.62
C GLY A 97 1.36 -9.27 8.73
N GLN A 98 2.51 -9.73 8.23
CA GLN A 98 3.71 -8.92 8.12
C GLN A 98 4.31 -9.14 6.74
N VAL A 99 4.63 -8.04 6.06
CA VAL A 99 5.40 -8.09 4.82
C VAL A 99 6.67 -7.29 4.98
N GLU A 100 7.75 -7.84 4.45
CA GLU A 100 9.06 -7.21 4.48
C GLU A 100 9.71 -7.24 3.11
N GLY A 101 10.61 -6.30 2.89
CA GLY A 101 11.30 -6.21 1.62
C GLY A 101 12.31 -5.09 1.52
N ASN A 102 12.73 -4.87 0.30
CA ASN A 102 13.64 -3.79 -0.06
C ASN A 102 12.86 -2.64 -0.69
N VAL A 103 13.31 -1.42 -0.43
CA VAL A 103 12.76 -0.19 -1.00
C VAL A 103 13.89 0.67 -1.57
N THR A 104 13.63 1.33 -2.68
CA THR A 104 14.43 2.43 -3.21
C THR A 104 13.62 3.70 -3.05
N PHE A 105 14.20 4.71 -2.41
CA PHE A 105 13.58 6.02 -2.17
C PHE A 105 13.77 6.96 -3.36
N GLN A 106 13.03 8.07 -3.39
CA GLN A 106 13.11 9.04 -4.51
C GLN A 106 14.49 9.66 -4.72
N ASP A 107 15.33 9.70 -3.69
CA ASP A 107 16.71 10.18 -3.76
C ASP A 107 17.73 9.08 -4.17
N ASN A 108 17.23 7.91 -4.60
CA ASN A 108 17.99 6.71 -4.96
C ASN A 108 18.68 5.98 -3.81
N ARG A 109 18.48 6.38 -2.55
CA ARG A 109 18.90 5.54 -1.42
C ARG A 109 18.09 4.24 -1.42
N THR A 110 18.74 3.15 -1.06
CA THR A 110 18.09 1.86 -0.83
C THR A 110 17.92 1.63 0.67
N GLY A 111 16.98 0.77 1.02
CA GLY A 111 16.66 0.50 2.41
C GLY A 111 15.72 -0.68 2.57
N ALA A 112 15.25 -0.86 3.79
CA ALA A 112 14.29 -1.89 4.16
C ALA A 112 12.89 -1.28 4.35
N VAL A 113 11.88 -2.06 3.99
CA VAL A 113 10.47 -1.80 4.31
C VAL A 113 9.92 -2.95 5.13
N ARG A 114 9.20 -2.63 6.20
CA ARG A 114 8.35 -3.55 6.96
C ARG A 114 6.97 -2.95 7.10
N ILE A 115 5.94 -3.73 6.82
CA ILE A 115 4.54 -3.33 7.00
C ILE A 115 3.84 -4.43 7.80
N THR A 116 3.20 -4.04 8.89
CA THR A 116 2.37 -4.91 9.72
C THR A 116 0.91 -4.59 9.43
N LEU A 117 0.13 -5.64 9.20
CA LEU A 117 -1.27 -5.57 8.82
C LEU A 117 -2.12 -6.41 9.77
N GLN A 118 -3.37 -5.99 9.94
CA GLN A 118 -4.38 -6.76 10.65
C GLN A 118 -5.64 -6.87 9.79
N SER A 119 -6.25 -8.04 9.79
CA SER A 119 -7.54 -8.31 9.19
C SER A 119 -8.65 -8.06 10.20
N SER A 120 -9.63 -7.24 9.83
CA SER A 120 -10.91 -7.14 10.51
C SER A 120 -11.99 -7.74 9.60
N GLY A 121 -12.37 -8.99 9.88
CA GLY A 121 -13.20 -9.79 9.00
C GLY A 121 -12.45 -10.18 7.71
N ASN A 122 -12.79 -9.55 6.59
CA ASN A 122 -12.19 -9.79 5.27
C ASN A 122 -11.39 -8.60 4.72
N VAL A 123 -11.23 -7.53 5.51
CA VAL A 123 -10.51 -6.33 5.11
C VAL A 123 -9.21 -6.26 5.87
N TRP A 124 -8.10 -6.22 5.12
CA TRP A 124 -6.78 -5.98 5.67
C TRP A 124 -6.51 -4.49 5.76
N GLN A 125 -5.91 -4.06 6.86
CA GLN A 125 -5.54 -2.68 7.11
C GLN A 125 -4.12 -2.62 7.65
N VAL A 126 -3.41 -1.53 7.36
CA VAL A 126 -2.07 -1.28 7.89
C VAL A 126 -2.20 -0.86 9.35
N ILE A 127 -1.57 -1.61 10.25
CA ILE A 127 -1.50 -1.27 11.68
C ILE A 127 -0.13 -0.74 12.08
N GLY A 128 0.88 -0.88 11.22
CA GLY A 128 2.20 -0.27 11.40
C GLY A 128 3.03 -0.36 10.13
N PHE A 129 3.97 0.57 9.98
CA PHE A 129 4.94 0.57 8.89
C PHE A 129 6.28 1.14 9.35
N ASP A 130 7.35 0.69 8.70
CA ASP A 130 8.72 1.12 8.97
C ASP A 130 9.49 1.17 7.65
N LEU A 131 10.02 2.35 7.31
CA LEU A 131 10.78 2.63 6.10
C LEU A 131 12.15 3.14 6.52
N LYS A 132 13.18 2.30 6.37
CA LYS A 132 14.53 2.58 6.87
C LYS A 132 15.52 2.68 5.73
N PRO A 133 16.07 3.87 5.46
CA PRO A 133 17.27 4.01 4.63
C PRO A 133 18.43 3.19 5.20
N GLY A 134 19.20 2.58 4.29
CA GLY A 134 20.46 1.91 4.63
C GLY A 134 21.62 2.88 4.83
#